data_AF-A0A4D4LED4-F1
#
_entry.id   AF-A0A4D4LED4-F1
#
_cell.length_a   1.000
_cell.length_b   1.000
_cell.length_c   1.000
_cell.angle_alpha   90.00
_cell.angle_beta   90.00
_cell.angle_gamma   90.00
#
_symmetry.space_group_name_H-M   'P 1'
#
loop_
_entity.id
_entity.type
_entity.pdbx_description
1 polymer ?
#
loop_
_entity_poly.entity_id
_entity_poly.type
_entity_poly.pdbx_seq_one_letter_code
_entity_poly.pdbx_strand_id
1 'polypeptide(L)'
;MLLDDQPEPGGSLLSGRAERVGAQTALGWVAEVRAALDAAPEAVVLHRTTAFGAYDDNYVLAVQRRTDHLGADAPDPSEGVSRQRLWHIRARQVVLATGAHERPLVFAGNDRPGVMLAGAVRSYLNRYAVAPGSRAVVSTTNDSAYDTVADLHAAGIDIAAVVDARPELSRRAAEVAMATGVRVLTGSAVVGTAGGGRLTGVTVQALDEEGQLTGSPESFDCDLLAVSGGWSPVVHLHSQRQGKLRWDEDLVAFVPDGTVRDQRVVGAARGTYDLDGCLAEGARAGARAATDAGFPVPRRRRTRRGPQAARRARCGWCPLPRAGPASGTPTSSTCSAMSPSPASGGPPARACAVSSTSSATPRSARRTTRARPPASTRSV
;
A
#
# COMPACT_ATOMS: atom_id res chain seq x y z
N MET A 1 4.51 13.43 20.98
CA MET A 1 5.22 13.59 19.70
C MET A 1 4.34 13.04 18.58
N LEU A 2 4.32 13.69 17.41
CA LEU A 2 3.74 13.19 16.16
C LEU A 2 4.87 13.12 15.12
N LEU A 3 5.02 11.97 14.47
CA LEU A 3 6.07 11.72 13.48
C LEU A 3 5.39 11.30 12.18
N ASP A 4 5.79 11.91 11.07
CA ASP A 4 5.29 11.59 9.74
C ASP A 4 6.43 11.69 8.72
N ASP A 5 6.47 10.76 7.76
CA ASP A 5 7.55 10.70 6.77
C ASP A 5 7.38 11.71 5.63
N GLN A 6 6.20 12.31 5.49
CA GLN A 6 5.88 13.28 4.46
C GLN A 6 6.46 14.67 4.76
N PRO A 7 6.59 15.53 3.73
CA PRO A 7 6.96 16.94 3.88
C PRO A 7 6.06 17.76 4.81
N GLU A 8 4.78 17.40 4.86
CA GLU A 8 3.70 18.15 5.51
C GLU A 8 2.63 17.18 6.04
N PRO A 9 1.85 17.56 7.06
CA PRO A 9 0.83 16.69 7.62
C PRO A 9 -0.38 16.55 6.67
N GLY A 10 -1.08 15.43 6.77
CA GLY A 10 -2.33 15.18 6.05
C GLY A 10 -2.39 13.78 5.42
N GLY A 11 -1.24 13.13 5.20
CA GLY A 11 -1.20 11.80 4.61
C GLY A 11 -1.91 11.75 3.26
N SER A 12 -2.77 10.75 3.05
CA SER A 12 -3.53 10.59 1.81
C SER A 12 -4.54 11.70 1.54
N LEU A 13 -4.92 12.51 2.53
CA LEU A 13 -5.83 13.66 2.31
C LEU A 13 -5.21 14.72 1.39
N LEU A 14 -3.88 14.80 1.32
CA LEU A 14 -3.16 15.69 0.40
C LEU A 14 -3.34 15.29 -1.07
N SER A 15 -3.71 14.02 -1.31
CA SER A 15 -4.03 13.49 -2.63
C SER A 15 -5.54 13.50 -2.91
N GLY A 16 -6.35 13.92 -1.94
CA GLY A 16 -7.79 14.09 -2.07
C GLY A 16 -8.18 15.45 -2.63
N ARG A 17 -9.46 15.64 -2.93
CA ARG A 17 -10.03 16.89 -3.45
C ARG A 17 -11.35 17.27 -2.79
N ALA A 18 -12.25 16.30 -2.61
CA ALA A 18 -13.63 16.53 -2.19
C ALA A 18 -13.91 16.12 -0.73
N GLU A 19 -12.93 15.52 -0.07
CA GLU A 19 -13.03 15.01 1.29
C GLU A 19 -13.32 16.16 2.28
N ARG A 20 -14.25 15.91 3.21
CA ARG A 20 -14.70 16.87 4.21
C ARG A 20 -14.67 16.28 5.61
N VAL A 21 -14.41 17.13 6.59
CA VAL A 21 -14.50 16.79 8.02
C VAL A 21 -15.55 17.71 8.65
N GLY A 22 -16.75 17.18 8.86
CA GLY A 22 -17.91 18.02 9.21
C GLY A 22 -18.23 19.01 8.10
N ALA A 23 -18.27 20.31 8.41
CA ALA A 23 -18.58 21.37 7.44
C ALA A 23 -17.36 21.87 6.64
N GLN A 24 -16.13 21.55 7.08
CA GLN A 24 -14.89 22.06 6.50
C GLN A 24 -14.26 21.08 5.51
N THR A 25 -13.39 21.60 4.63
CA THR A 25 -12.55 20.75 3.77
C THR A 25 -11.57 19.96 4.62
N ALA A 26 -11.18 18.76 4.18
CA ALA A 26 -10.24 17.93 4.92
C ALA A 26 -8.91 18.65 5.19
N LEU A 27 -8.36 19.38 4.21
CA LEU A 27 -7.12 20.13 4.39
C LEU A 27 -7.28 21.37 5.28
N GLY A 28 -8.45 22.01 5.28
CA GLY A 28 -8.76 23.07 6.25
C GLY A 28 -8.73 22.55 7.69
N TRP A 29 -9.32 21.37 7.91
CA TRP A 29 -9.26 20.69 9.21
C TRP A 29 -7.83 20.28 9.59
N VAL A 30 -7.02 19.77 8.65
CA VAL A 30 -5.60 19.44 8.90
C VAL A 30 -4.81 20.67 9.34
N ALA A 31 -5.04 21.82 8.69
CA ALA A 31 -4.39 23.08 9.05
C ALA A 31 -4.79 23.53 10.47
N GLU A 32 -6.08 23.43 10.82
CA GLU A 32 -6.59 23.73 12.17
C GLU A 32 -5.91 22.85 13.23
N VAL A 33 -5.87 21.53 13.00
CA VAL A 33 -5.23 20.58 13.92
C VAL A 33 -3.73 20.85 14.03
N ARG A 34 -3.06 21.17 12.92
CA ARG A 34 -1.64 21.50 12.93
C ARG A 34 -1.37 22.75 13.77
N ALA A 35 -2.16 23.81 13.59
CA ALA A 35 -2.02 25.03 14.38
C ALA A 35 -2.24 24.77 15.88
N ALA A 36 -3.22 23.93 16.23
CA ALA A 36 -3.46 23.52 17.61
C ALA A 36 -2.29 22.72 18.21
N LEU A 37 -1.64 21.85 17.42
CA LEU A 37 -0.45 21.12 17.85
C LEU A 37 0.76 22.04 18.01
N ASP A 38 0.95 23.01 17.11
CA ASP A 38 2.06 23.97 17.20
C ASP A 38 1.93 24.91 18.40
N ALA A 39 0.70 25.25 18.79
CA ALA A 39 0.43 26.07 19.97
C ALA A 39 0.57 25.30 21.31
N ALA A 40 0.63 23.96 21.27
CA ALA A 40 0.72 23.15 22.47
C ALA A 40 2.18 22.96 22.90
N PRO A 41 2.59 23.45 24.10
CA PRO A 41 4.00 23.52 24.49
C PRO A 41 4.70 22.15 24.59
N GLU A 42 3.95 21.11 24.93
CA GLU A 42 4.46 19.73 25.08
C GLU A 42 4.27 18.89 23.79
N ALA A 43 3.70 19.46 22.74
CA ALA A 43 3.52 18.78 21.47
C ALA A 43 4.72 19.03 20.56
N VAL A 44 5.40 17.94 20.18
CA VAL A 44 6.47 17.97 19.18
C VAL A 44 5.97 17.30 17.91
N VAL A 45 5.93 18.04 16.81
CA VAL A 45 5.55 17.53 15.48
C VAL A 45 6.79 17.48 14.60
N LEU A 46 7.13 16.30 14.10
CA LEU A 46 8.30 16.06 13.25
C LEU A 46 7.86 15.53 11.88
N HIS A 47 7.90 16.40 10.87
CA HIS A 47 7.73 16.02 9.46
C HIS A 47 9.03 15.45 8.90
N ARG A 48 8.96 14.82 7.71
CA ARG A 48 10.11 14.18 7.05
C ARG A 48 10.86 13.22 7.98
N THR A 49 10.12 12.58 8.88
CA THR A 49 10.64 11.77 9.97
C THR A 49 10.04 10.37 9.92
N THR A 50 10.86 9.40 9.52
CA THR A 50 10.44 8.01 9.41
C THR A 50 10.74 7.28 10.71
N ALA A 51 9.72 6.83 11.43
CA ALA A 51 9.87 5.81 12.45
C ALA A 51 10.15 4.47 11.76
N PHE A 52 11.36 3.95 11.90
CA PHE A 52 11.80 2.76 11.16
C PHE A 52 11.95 1.51 12.05
N GLY A 53 12.04 1.70 13.38
CA GLY A 53 12.25 0.63 14.34
C GLY A 53 11.36 0.77 15.56
N ALA A 54 10.67 -0.31 15.95
CA ALA A 54 9.92 -0.42 17.19
C ALA A 54 10.43 -1.62 18.01
N TYR A 55 10.90 -1.36 19.23
CA TYR A 55 11.55 -2.32 20.12
C TYR A 55 10.86 -2.37 21.49
N ASP A 56 11.38 -3.24 22.37
CA ASP A 56 10.89 -3.49 23.73
C ASP A 56 10.64 -2.21 24.53
N ASP A 57 9.62 -2.28 25.39
CA ASP A 57 9.20 -1.18 26.26
C ASP A 57 8.97 0.15 25.54
N ASN A 58 8.38 0.06 24.33
CA ASN A 58 8.05 1.21 23.49
C ASN A 58 9.26 2.12 23.21
N TYR A 59 10.41 1.51 22.97
CA TYR A 59 11.55 2.20 22.37
C TYR A 59 11.35 2.29 20.86
N VAL A 60 11.30 3.50 20.32
CA VAL A 60 11.11 3.76 18.89
C VAL A 60 12.34 4.49 18.36
N LEU A 61 12.88 3.99 17.25
CA LEU A 61 13.90 4.67 16.48
C LEU A 61 13.25 5.39 15.30
N ALA A 62 13.61 6.65 15.12
CA ALA A 62 13.18 7.43 13.97
C ALA A 62 14.32 8.24 13.36
N VAL A 63 14.32 8.42 12.04
CA VAL A 63 15.26 9.29 11.34
C VAL A 63 14.54 10.50 10.78
N GLN A 64 14.93 11.69 11.22
CA GLN A 64 14.45 12.95 10.69
C GLN A 64 15.40 13.48 9.61
N ARG A 65 14.88 13.75 8.42
CA ARG A 65 15.61 14.39 7.32
C ARG A 65 15.46 15.91 7.45
N ARG A 66 16.46 16.57 8.05
CA ARG A 66 16.37 17.97 8.46
C ARG A 66 16.72 18.93 7.34
N THR A 67 17.80 18.66 6.60
CA THR A 67 18.29 19.58 5.56
C THR A 67 18.39 18.93 4.18
N ASP A 68 18.01 17.66 4.02
CA ASP A 68 18.04 16.94 2.73
C ASP A 68 17.27 17.66 1.60
N HIS A 69 16.23 18.43 1.97
CA HIS A 69 15.36 19.15 1.04
C HIS A 69 15.83 20.58 0.72
N LEU A 70 16.88 21.07 1.37
CA LEU A 70 17.40 22.43 1.17
C LEU A 70 18.43 22.52 0.03
N GLY A 71 18.98 21.38 -0.42
CA GLY A 71 19.94 21.36 -1.53
C GLY A 71 21.17 22.25 -1.25
N ALA A 72 21.41 23.23 -2.12
CA ALA A 72 22.50 24.19 -1.97
C ALA A 72 22.31 25.19 -0.82
N ASP A 73 21.06 25.36 -0.33
CA ASP A 73 20.73 26.25 0.79
C ASP A 73 20.89 25.54 2.16
N ALA A 74 21.47 24.34 2.17
CA ALA A 74 21.75 23.64 3.41
C ALA A 74 22.84 24.38 4.21
N PRO A 75 22.71 24.49 5.55
CA PRO A 75 23.74 25.10 6.40
C PRO A 75 25.11 24.46 6.21
N ASP A 76 26.17 25.25 6.40
CA ASP A 76 27.53 24.73 6.29
C ASP A 76 27.77 23.65 7.37
N PRO A 77 28.43 22.52 7.05
CA PRO A 77 28.71 21.47 8.04
C PRO A 77 29.41 21.96 9.32
N SER A 78 30.17 23.06 9.24
CA SER A 78 30.84 23.70 10.38
C SER A 78 29.89 24.35 11.39
N GLU A 79 28.64 24.66 11.00
CA GLU A 79 27.62 25.24 11.90
C GLU A 79 27.05 24.22 12.91
N GLY A 80 27.43 22.94 12.80
CA GLY A 80 26.97 21.88 13.70
C GLY A 80 25.50 21.48 13.51
N VAL A 81 24.85 21.94 12.44
CA VAL A 81 23.48 21.55 12.09
C VAL A 81 23.48 20.20 11.39
N SER A 82 23.01 19.16 12.08
CA SER A 82 22.96 17.82 11.49
C SER A 82 22.02 17.73 10.28
N ARG A 83 22.51 17.13 9.18
CA ARG A 83 21.70 16.86 7.97
C ARG A 83 20.49 15.97 8.26
N GLN A 84 20.75 14.89 8.99
CA GLN A 84 19.74 13.98 9.50
C GLN A 84 19.89 13.85 11.01
N ARG A 85 18.82 13.48 11.71
CA ARG A 85 18.84 13.25 13.17
C ARG A 85 18.20 11.92 13.49
N LEU A 86 18.94 11.06 14.17
CA LEU A 86 18.42 9.84 14.77
C LEU A 86 17.78 10.19 16.12
N TRP A 87 16.49 9.87 16.25
CA TRP A 87 15.72 10.02 17.46
C TRP A 87 15.61 8.66 18.15
N HIS A 88 15.99 8.66 19.43
CA HIS A 88 15.77 7.55 20.35
C HIS A 88 14.60 7.93 21.26
N ILE A 89 13.43 7.34 21.05
CA ILE A 89 12.18 7.74 21.70
C ILE A 89 11.74 6.64 22.65
N ARG A 90 11.65 6.93 23.94
CA ARG A 90 11.01 6.06 24.93
C ARG A 90 9.61 6.59 25.21
N ALA A 91 8.59 5.92 24.70
CA ALA A 91 7.20 6.35 24.85
C ALA A 91 6.44 5.54 25.90
N ARG A 92 5.62 6.18 26.74
CA ARG A 92 4.70 5.44 27.63
C ARG A 92 3.61 4.72 26.85
N GLN A 93 3.12 5.33 25.77
CA GLN A 93 2.07 4.81 24.91
C GLN A 93 2.37 5.15 23.46
N VAL A 94 2.06 4.25 22.52
CA VAL A 94 2.26 4.45 21.07
C VAL A 94 0.93 4.29 20.32
N VAL A 95 0.67 5.18 19.37
CA VAL A 95 -0.44 5.05 18.42
C VAL A 95 0.14 4.92 17.01
N LEU A 96 -0.09 3.79 16.36
CA LEU A 96 0.30 3.49 14.99
C LEU A 96 -0.86 3.84 14.05
N ALA A 97 -0.69 4.93 13.30
CA ALA A 97 -1.63 5.41 12.28
C ALA A 97 -0.98 5.39 10.89
N THR A 98 -0.26 4.30 10.58
CA THR A 98 0.67 4.18 9.45
C THR A 98 0.02 3.98 8.08
N GLY A 99 -1.31 4.00 8.00
CA GLY A 99 -2.03 3.89 6.74
C GLY A 99 -2.03 2.49 6.12
N ALA A 100 -2.34 2.44 4.83
CA ALA A 100 -2.28 1.24 3.98
C ALA A 100 -1.67 1.61 2.63
N HIS A 101 -0.87 0.72 2.04
CA HIS A 101 -0.35 0.88 0.69
C HIS A 101 -1.31 0.26 -0.33
N GLU A 102 -1.54 0.94 -1.44
CA GLU A 102 -2.29 0.36 -2.55
C GLU A 102 -1.46 -0.75 -3.22
N ARG A 103 -2.15 -1.81 -3.67
CA ARG A 103 -1.54 -2.95 -4.34
C ARG A 103 -1.68 -2.85 -5.86
N PRO A 104 -0.66 -3.28 -6.62
CA PRO A 104 -0.82 -3.51 -8.05
C PRO A 104 -1.68 -4.75 -8.30
N LEU A 105 -2.04 -4.96 -9.57
CA LEU A 105 -2.59 -6.22 -10.08
C LEU A 105 -1.52 -6.98 -10.85
N VAL A 106 -1.60 -8.31 -10.83
CA VAL A 106 -0.68 -9.20 -11.54
C VAL A 106 -1.31 -9.64 -12.86
N PHE A 107 -0.74 -9.21 -13.97
CA PHE A 107 -1.15 -9.55 -15.34
C PHE A 107 0.03 -9.36 -16.28
N ALA A 108 -0.06 -9.86 -17.51
CA ALA A 108 1.05 -9.78 -18.47
C ALA A 108 1.36 -8.31 -18.83
N GLY A 109 2.59 -7.88 -18.60
CA GLY A 109 3.04 -6.54 -18.97
C GLY A 109 2.68 -5.41 -18.01
N ASN A 110 2.36 -5.75 -16.76
CA ASN A 110 2.01 -4.81 -15.69
C ASN A 110 3.16 -3.92 -15.19
N ASP A 111 4.32 -3.96 -15.83
CA ASP A 111 5.55 -3.23 -15.48
C ASP A 111 5.91 -2.11 -16.47
N ARG A 112 5.14 -1.94 -17.55
CA ARG A 112 5.43 -0.94 -18.58
C ARG A 112 5.35 0.50 -18.03
N PRO A 113 6.25 1.41 -18.44
CA PRO A 113 6.08 2.84 -18.18
C PRO A 113 4.73 3.34 -18.67
N GLY A 114 3.94 3.94 -17.77
CA GLY A 114 2.52 4.28 -18.00
C GLY A 114 1.56 3.43 -17.17
N VAL A 115 2.00 2.30 -16.62
CA VAL A 115 1.24 1.56 -15.59
C VAL A 115 1.55 2.15 -14.22
N MET A 116 0.52 2.60 -13.50
CA MET A 116 0.65 3.28 -12.21
C MET A 116 -0.44 2.83 -11.24
N LEU A 117 -0.17 2.89 -9.94
CA LEU A 117 -1.21 2.73 -8.92
C LEU A 117 -2.24 3.87 -9.04
N ALA A 118 -3.53 3.56 -8.91
CA ALA A 118 -4.61 4.53 -9.09
C ALA A 118 -4.54 5.68 -8.06
N GLY A 119 -4.16 5.39 -6.82
CA GLY A 119 -3.90 6.38 -5.78
C GLY A 119 -2.64 7.21 -6.06
N ALA A 120 -1.62 6.65 -6.73
CA ALA A 120 -0.45 7.41 -7.18
C ALA A 120 -0.83 8.38 -8.31
N VAL A 121 -1.62 7.93 -9.29
CA VAL A 121 -2.19 8.80 -10.35
C VAL A 121 -2.94 9.98 -9.73
N ARG A 122 -3.83 9.68 -8.77
CA ARG A 122 -4.59 10.70 -8.02
C ARG A 122 -3.67 11.66 -7.25
N SER A 123 -2.58 11.17 -6.68
CA SER A 123 -1.58 11.98 -5.99
C SER A 123 -0.85 12.93 -6.94
N TYR A 124 -0.38 12.44 -8.10
CA TYR A 124 0.22 13.30 -9.12
C TYR A 124 -0.73 14.40 -9.59
N LEU A 125 -1.98 14.02 -9.81
CA LEU A 125 -2.99 14.95 -10.28
C LEU A 125 -3.31 16.03 -9.24
N ASN A 126 -3.70 15.64 -8.03
CA ASN A 126 -4.25 16.56 -7.05
C ASN A 126 -3.16 17.30 -6.24
N ARG A 127 -2.06 16.61 -5.90
CA ARG A 127 -1.01 17.18 -5.06
C ARG A 127 0.03 17.94 -5.87
N TYR A 128 0.37 17.42 -7.05
CA TYR A 128 1.46 17.96 -7.86
C TYR A 128 0.98 18.66 -9.14
N ALA A 129 -0.34 18.68 -9.41
CA ALA A 129 -0.91 19.25 -10.62
C ALA A 129 -0.30 18.67 -11.91
N VAL A 130 0.04 17.37 -11.89
CA VAL A 130 0.64 16.64 -13.02
C VAL A 130 -0.36 15.63 -13.56
N ALA A 131 -0.67 15.74 -14.85
CA ALA A 131 -1.38 14.69 -15.59
C ALA A 131 -0.41 13.55 -15.94
N PRO A 132 -0.59 12.32 -15.42
CA PRO A 132 0.35 11.23 -15.68
C PRO A 132 0.25 10.62 -17.08
N GLY A 133 -0.80 10.95 -17.83
CA GLY A 133 -1.05 10.57 -19.21
C GLY A 133 -2.22 11.37 -19.78
N SER A 134 -2.48 11.20 -21.07
CA SER A 134 -3.55 11.91 -21.80
C SER A 134 -4.79 11.07 -22.03
N ARG A 135 -4.65 9.73 -22.05
CA ARG A 135 -5.75 8.79 -22.23
C ARG A 135 -5.56 7.59 -21.30
N ALA A 136 -6.48 7.46 -20.34
CA ALA A 136 -6.40 6.49 -19.27
C ALA A 136 -7.32 5.28 -19.49
N VAL A 137 -6.86 4.11 -19.06
CA VAL A 137 -7.72 3.01 -18.63
C VAL A 137 -7.54 2.84 -17.13
N VAL A 138 -8.63 2.60 -16.40
CA VAL A 138 -8.59 2.33 -14.96
C VAL A 138 -8.95 0.87 -14.73
N SER A 139 -8.09 0.09 -14.08
CA SER A 139 -8.34 -1.31 -13.73
C SER A 139 -8.46 -1.46 -12.22
N THR A 140 -9.56 -2.01 -11.71
CA THR A 140 -9.86 -2.02 -10.28
C THR A 140 -10.54 -3.28 -9.79
N THR A 141 -10.35 -3.57 -8.50
CA THR A 141 -11.08 -4.61 -7.74
C THR A 141 -12.00 -4.03 -6.66
N ASN A 142 -12.03 -2.70 -6.52
CA ASN A 142 -12.64 -2.02 -5.38
C ASN A 142 -13.04 -0.57 -5.72
N ASP A 143 -13.72 0.10 -4.77
CA ASP A 143 -14.33 1.42 -5.01
C ASP A 143 -13.34 2.60 -5.02
N SER A 144 -12.14 2.48 -4.45
CA SER A 144 -11.24 3.65 -4.33
C SER A 144 -10.78 4.17 -5.69
N ALA A 145 -10.71 3.33 -6.71
CA ALA A 145 -10.37 3.75 -8.07
C ALA A 145 -11.39 4.71 -8.69
N TYR A 146 -12.66 4.69 -8.25
CA TYR A 146 -13.67 5.59 -8.79
C TYR A 146 -13.49 7.04 -8.33
N ASP A 147 -12.82 7.27 -7.21
CA ASP A 147 -12.39 8.62 -6.85
C ASP A 147 -11.28 9.13 -7.79
N THR A 148 -10.36 8.25 -8.20
CA THR A 148 -9.39 8.56 -9.27
C THR A 148 -10.07 8.82 -10.61
N VAL A 149 -11.10 8.03 -10.99
CA VAL A 149 -11.88 8.26 -12.22
C VAL A 149 -12.55 9.63 -12.20
N ALA A 150 -13.19 10.00 -11.09
CA ALA A 150 -13.86 11.29 -10.95
C ALA A 150 -12.86 12.45 -11.07
N ASP A 151 -11.67 12.33 -10.45
CA ASP A 151 -10.65 13.37 -10.50
C ASP A 151 -10.00 13.48 -11.89
N LEU A 152 -9.70 12.35 -12.56
CA LEU A 152 -9.21 12.33 -13.94
C LEU A 152 -10.20 13.00 -14.91
N HIS A 153 -11.48 12.64 -14.80
CA HIS A 153 -12.54 13.23 -15.61
C HIS A 153 -12.66 14.75 -15.36
N ALA A 154 -12.63 15.18 -14.10
CA ALA A 154 -12.69 16.59 -13.75
C ALA A 154 -11.46 17.39 -14.19
N ALA A 155 -10.32 16.72 -14.41
CA ALA A 155 -9.12 17.30 -15.00
C ALA A 155 -9.12 17.27 -16.54
N GLY A 156 -10.17 16.72 -17.17
CA GLY A 156 -10.30 16.64 -18.62
C GLY A 156 -9.44 15.55 -19.28
N ILE A 157 -8.97 14.56 -18.52
CA ILE A 157 -8.24 13.41 -19.08
C ILE A 157 -9.25 12.46 -19.74
N ASP A 158 -8.95 12.01 -20.97
CA ASP A 158 -9.76 11.03 -21.68
C ASP A 158 -9.70 9.69 -20.94
N ILE A 159 -10.85 9.08 -20.65
CA ILE A 159 -10.92 7.77 -19.98
C ILE A 159 -11.57 6.80 -20.94
N ALA A 160 -10.76 5.93 -21.54
CA ALA A 160 -11.21 4.98 -22.55
C ALA A 160 -12.15 3.92 -21.96
N ALA A 161 -11.83 3.44 -20.75
CA ALA A 161 -12.67 2.50 -20.01
C ALA A 161 -12.28 2.42 -18.52
N VAL A 162 -13.24 2.01 -17.69
CA VAL A 162 -13.00 1.44 -16.36
C VAL A 162 -13.23 -0.07 -16.45
N VAL A 163 -12.24 -0.85 -16.05
CA VAL A 163 -12.25 -2.31 -16.01
C VAL A 163 -12.40 -2.71 -14.55
N ASP A 164 -13.60 -3.14 -14.16
CA ASP A 164 -13.92 -3.54 -12.79
C ASP A 164 -14.02 -5.06 -12.71
N ALA A 165 -13.17 -5.68 -11.89
CA ALA A 165 -13.16 -7.13 -11.72
C ALA A 165 -14.43 -7.67 -11.03
N ARG A 166 -15.24 -6.78 -10.44
CA ARG A 166 -16.50 -7.17 -9.78
C ARG A 166 -17.61 -7.28 -10.83
N PRO A 167 -18.48 -8.30 -10.75
CA PRO A 167 -19.58 -8.48 -11.70
C PRO A 167 -20.67 -7.40 -11.57
N GLU A 168 -20.75 -6.74 -10.42
CA GLU A 168 -21.74 -5.71 -10.12
C GLU A 168 -21.05 -4.44 -9.63
N LEU A 169 -21.57 -3.29 -10.07
CA LEU A 169 -21.11 -2.00 -9.58
C LEU A 169 -21.63 -1.75 -8.17
N SER A 170 -20.76 -1.20 -7.32
CA SER A 170 -21.20 -0.58 -6.10
C SER A 170 -22.01 0.68 -6.39
N ARG A 171 -22.70 1.20 -5.37
CA ARG A 171 -23.39 2.49 -5.46
C ARG A 171 -22.43 3.62 -5.87
N ARG A 172 -21.24 3.69 -5.25
CA ARG A 172 -20.25 4.74 -5.55
C ARG A 172 -19.76 4.63 -6.99
N ALA A 173 -19.48 3.41 -7.44
CA ALA A 173 -19.06 3.13 -8.80
C ALA A 173 -20.12 3.56 -9.82
N ALA A 174 -21.40 3.21 -9.58
CA ALA A 174 -22.51 3.60 -10.44
C ALA A 174 -22.72 5.13 -10.46
N GLU A 175 -22.64 5.80 -9.31
CA GLU A 175 -22.74 7.26 -9.21
C GLU A 175 -21.66 7.97 -10.05
N VAL A 176 -20.40 7.53 -9.94
CA VAL A 176 -19.30 8.10 -10.74
C VAL A 176 -19.48 7.78 -12.23
N ALA A 177 -19.84 6.54 -12.58
CA ALA A 177 -20.04 6.15 -13.97
C ALA A 177 -21.14 6.97 -14.65
N MET A 178 -22.26 7.21 -13.96
CA MET A 178 -23.34 8.07 -14.46
C MET A 178 -22.91 9.53 -14.60
N ALA A 179 -22.14 10.04 -13.64
CA ALA A 179 -21.70 11.44 -13.64
C ALA A 179 -20.66 11.75 -14.72
N THR A 180 -19.76 10.80 -15.02
CA THR A 180 -18.68 10.99 -16.00
C THR A 180 -19.03 10.48 -17.40
N GLY A 181 -20.04 9.60 -17.52
CA GLY A 181 -20.39 8.92 -18.77
C GLY A 181 -19.35 7.89 -19.23
N VAL A 182 -18.39 7.52 -18.38
CA VAL A 182 -17.32 6.58 -18.74
C VAL A 182 -17.88 5.17 -18.97
N ARG A 183 -17.34 4.47 -19.98
CA ARG A 183 -17.65 3.06 -20.21
C ARG A 183 -17.06 2.21 -19.07
N VAL A 184 -17.90 1.45 -18.38
CA VAL A 184 -17.47 0.51 -17.34
C VAL A 184 -17.69 -0.93 -17.81
N LEU A 185 -16.63 -1.73 -17.76
CA LEU A 185 -16.61 -3.16 -18.04
C LEU A 185 -16.57 -3.90 -16.71
N THR A 186 -17.74 -4.32 -16.22
CA THR A 186 -17.86 -5.16 -15.03
C THR A 186 -17.46 -6.60 -15.31
N GLY A 187 -17.03 -7.33 -14.28
CA GLY A 187 -16.59 -8.71 -14.39
C GLY A 187 -15.50 -8.87 -15.44
N SER A 188 -14.54 -7.94 -15.47
CA SER A 188 -13.50 -7.90 -16.50
C SER A 188 -12.13 -7.58 -15.89
N ALA A 189 -11.06 -8.00 -16.56
CA ALA A 189 -9.69 -7.70 -16.14
C ALA A 189 -8.82 -7.31 -17.33
N VAL A 190 -7.79 -6.50 -17.05
CA VAL A 190 -6.68 -6.29 -17.99
C VAL A 190 -5.82 -7.56 -17.98
N VAL A 191 -5.64 -8.16 -19.14
CA VAL A 191 -4.88 -9.40 -19.35
C VAL A 191 -3.54 -9.19 -20.05
N GLY A 192 -3.37 -8.03 -20.67
CA GLY A 192 -2.17 -7.70 -21.43
C GLY A 192 -2.04 -6.20 -21.64
N THR A 193 -0.84 -5.79 -22.04
CA THR A 193 -0.52 -4.40 -22.40
C THR A 193 0.31 -4.38 -23.67
N ALA A 194 0.14 -3.34 -24.47
CA ALA A 194 0.89 -3.09 -25.69
C ALA A 194 1.87 -1.91 -25.53
N GLY A 195 2.87 -1.88 -26.41
CA GLY A 195 3.89 -0.84 -26.46
C GLY A 195 5.30 -1.34 -26.16
N GLY A 196 6.29 -0.73 -26.82
CA GLY A 196 7.71 -1.10 -26.72
C GLY A 196 8.44 -0.38 -25.59
N GLY A 197 8.55 0.95 -25.66
CA GLY A 197 9.23 1.77 -24.63
C GLY A 197 8.30 2.38 -23.57
N ARG A 198 6.99 2.40 -23.83
CA ARG A 198 5.94 2.88 -22.93
C ARG A 198 4.61 2.23 -23.29
N LEU A 199 3.63 2.34 -22.41
CA LEU A 199 2.26 1.89 -22.64
C LEU A 199 1.65 2.64 -23.85
N THR A 200 1.07 1.87 -24.77
CA THR A 200 0.27 2.41 -25.89
C THR A 200 -1.13 1.82 -25.95
N GLY A 201 -1.40 0.78 -25.18
CA GLY A 201 -2.73 0.19 -25.09
C GLY A 201 -2.79 -0.97 -24.09
N VAL A 202 -4.00 -1.41 -23.80
CA VAL A 202 -4.30 -2.54 -22.91
C VAL A 202 -5.25 -3.50 -23.59
N THR A 203 -5.14 -4.77 -23.22
CA THR A 203 -6.07 -5.83 -23.63
C THR A 203 -6.88 -6.23 -22.42
N VAL A 204 -8.20 -6.24 -22.57
CA VAL A 204 -9.19 -6.54 -21.54
C VAL A 204 -9.95 -7.80 -21.93
N GLN A 205 -10.29 -8.63 -20.96
CA GLN A 205 -11.10 -9.81 -21.17
C GLN A 205 -12.07 -10.01 -20.01
N ALA A 206 -13.23 -10.61 -20.29
CA ALA A 206 -14.24 -10.90 -19.29
C ALA A 206 -13.77 -12.02 -18.34
N LEU A 207 -14.33 -12.01 -17.14
CA LEU A 207 -14.15 -12.98 -16.08
C LEU A 207 -15.46 -13.72 -15.84
N ASP A 208 -15.39 -15.04 -15.64
CA ASP A 208 -16.52 -15.82 -15.13
C ASP A 208 -16.68 -15.71 -13.60
N GLU A 209 -17.60 -16.47 -13.02
CA GLU A 209 -17.89 -16.44 -11.58
C GLU A 209 -16.70 -16.91 -10.73
N GLU A 210 -15.89 -17.81 -11.29
CA GLU A 210 -14.65 -18.35 -10.73
C GLU A 210 -13.42 -17.47 -11.00
N GLY A 211 -13.58 -16.34 -11.69
CA GLY A 211 -12.52 -15.40 -12.02
C GLY A 211 -11.57 -15.89 -13.12
N GLN A 212 -11.98 -16.84 -13.95
CA GLN A 212 -11.25 -17.29 -15.13
C GLN A 212 -11.60 -16.44 -16.35
N LEU A 213 -10.65 -16.35 -17.28
CA LEU A 213 -10.81 -15.58 -18.51
C LEU A 213 -11.83 -16.24 -19.44
N THR A 214 -12.80 -15.46 -19.91
CA THR A 214 -13.85 -15.90 -20.83
C THR A 214 -14.10 -14.87 -21.93
N GLY A 215 -14.75 -15.30 -23.01
CA GLY A 215 -15.02 -14.46 -24.17
C GLY A 215 -13.78 -14.07 -24.97
N SER A 216 -13.95 -13.15 -25.93
CA SER A 216 -12.87 -12.63 -26.76
C SER A 216 -12.23 -11.39 -26.14
N PRO A 217 -10.91 -11.21 -26.27
CA PRO A 217 -10.22 -10.02 -25.78
C PRO A 217 -10.62 -8.76 -26.59
N GLU A 218 -10.74 -7.63 -25.89
CA GLU A 218 -10.96 -6.30 -26.46
C GLU A 218 -9.75 -5.40 -26.14
N SER A 219 -9.31 -4.60 -27.10
CA SER A 219 -8.14 -3.72 -26.94
C SER A 219 -8.55 -2.25 -26.84
N PHE A 220 -7.87 -1.51 -25.96
CA PHE A 220 -8.06 -0.07 -25.75
C PHE A 220 -6.73 0.66 -25.87
N ASP A 221 -6.66 1.64 -26.77
CA ASP A 221 -5.51 2.56 -26.83
C ASP A 221 -5.49 3.46 -25.59
N CYS A 222 -4.33 3.57 -24.94
CA CYS A 222 -4.10 4.41 -23.77
C CYS A 222 -2.60 4.60 -23.52
N ASP A 223 -2.23 5.71 -22.89
CA ASP A 223 -0.86 5.97 -22.42
C ASP A 223 -0.72 5.88 -20.89
N LEU A 224 -1.85 5.74 -20.18
CA LEU A 224 -1.93 5.55 -18.75
C LEU A 224 -2.84 4.36 -18.40
N LEU A 225 -2.34 3.44 -17.58
CA LEU A 225 -3.13 2.41 -16.92
C LEU A 225 -3.07 2.64 -15.41
N ALA A 226 -4.17 3.11 -14.82
CA ALA A 226 -4.31 3.29 -13.38
C ALA A 226 -4.85 2.00 -12.73
N VAL A 227 -4.10 1.40 -11.81
CA VAL A 227 -4.40 0.08 -11.25
C VAL A 227 -4.73 0.17 -9.76
N SER A 228 -5.83 -0.46 -9.34
CA SER A 228 -6.20 -0.60 -7.93
C SER A 228 -6.53 -2.04 -7.56
N GLY A 229 -5.54 -2.75 -7.00
CA GLY A 229 -5.67 -4.13 -6.51
C GLY A 229 -6.11 -4.25 -5.04
N GLY A 230 -6.59 -3.15 -4.45
CA GLY A 230 -6.93 -3.05 -3.04
C GLY A 230 -5.75 -2.58 -2.18
N TRP A 231 -5.90 -2.73 -0.86
CA TRP A 231 -5.06 -2.05 0.12
C TRP A 231 -4.41 -3.01 1.11
N SER A 232 -3.10 -2.87 1.30
CA SER A 232 -2.29 -3.59 2.28
C SER A 232 -1.99 -2.70 3.48
N PRO A 233 -2.62 -2.94 4.64
CA PRO A 233 -2.32 -2.22 5.89
C PRO A 233 -0.81 -2.20 6.21
N VAL A 234 -0.28 -1.03 6.59
CA VAL A 234 1.14 -0.85 6.91
C VAL A 234 1.39 -1.32 8.34
N VAL A 235 1.49 -2.63 8.53
CA VAL A 235 1.62 -3.29 9.85
C VAL A 235 3.07 -3.47 10.32
N HIS A 236 4.05 -2.96 9.57
CA HIS A 236 5.48 -3.20 9.80
C HIS A 236 5.93 -2.96 11.25
N LEU A 237 5.62 -1.79 11.85
CA LEU A 237 6.01 -1.46 13.23
C LEU A 237 5.29 -2.33 14.27
N HIS A 238 4.06 -2.75 13.99
CA HIS A 238 3.32 -3.68 14.83
C HIS A 238 3.98 -5.07 14.81
N SER A 239 4.36 -5.55 13.62
CA SER A 239 5.00 -6.86 13.46
C SER A 239 6.43 -6.90 14.02
N GLN A 240 7.15 -5.79 13.99
CA GLN A 240 8.47 -5.66 14.64
C GLN A 240 8.42 -5.91 16.16
N ARG A 241 7.26 -5.68 16.79
CA ARG A 241 6.97 -5.99 18.20
C ARG A 241 6.29 -7.35 18.39
N GLN A 242 6.46 -8.25 17.43
CA GLN A 242 5.91 -9.62 17.43
C GLN A 242 4.38 -9.66 17.56
N GLY A 243 3.70 -8.53 17.29
CA GLY A 243 2.27 -8.53 17.32
C GLY A 243 1.71 -9.28 16.11
N LYS A 244 0.68 -10.08 16.35
CA LYS A 244 0.14 -11.04 15.39
C LYS A 244 -0.69 -10.34 14.32
N LEU A 245 -0.84 -11.02 13.19
CA LEU A 245 -1.70 -10.62 12.09
C LEU A 245 -2.69 -11.73 11.82
N ARG A 246 -3.88 -11.36 11.36
CA ARG A 246 -4.88 -12.28 10.81
C ARG A 246 -5.17 -11.90 9.37
N TRP A 247 -5.56 -12.89 8.59
CA TRP A 247 -6.16 -12.65 7.28
C TRP A 247 -7.59 -12.13 7.47
N ASP A 248 -7.96 -11.12 6.71
CA ASP A 248 -9.32 -10.59 6.62
C ASP A 248 -9.87 -10.88 5.23
N GLU A 249 -10.88 -11.76 5.14
CA GLU A 249 -11.45 -12.21 3.88
C GLU A 249 -12.22 -11.11 3.14
N ASP A 250 -12.82 -10.15 3.87
CA ASP A 250 -13.60 -9.08 3.25
C ASP A 250 -12.68 -8.00 2.67
N LEU A 251 -11.56 -7.72 3.34
CA LEU A 251 -10.56 -6.76 2.87
C LEU A 251 -9.52 -7.40 1.92
N VAL A 252 -9.42 -8.73 1.91
CA VAL A 252 -8.39 -9.51 1.20
C VAL A 252 -7.01 -8.96 1.59
N ALA A 253 -6.75 -8.90 2.89
CA ALA A 253 -5.55 -8.28 3.44
C ALA A 253 -5.19 -8.84 4.82
N PHE A 254 -3.90 -8.75 5.17
CA PHE A 254 -3.45 -8.95 6.55
C PHE A 254 -3.72 -7.70 7.39
N VAL A 255 -4.36 -7.90 8.53
CA VAL A 255 -4.66 -6.86 9.51
C VAL A 255 -4.11 -7.24 10.89
N PRO A 256 -3.83 -6.25 11.76
CA PRO A 256 -3.51 -6.50 13.17
C PRO A 256 -4.47 -7.48 13.86
N ASP A 257 -3.91 -8.47 14.55
CA ASP A 257 -4.65 -9.41 15.39
C ASP A 257 -4.15 -9.33 16.84
N GLY A 258 -5.04 -8.87 17.72
CA GLY A 258 -4.73 -8.60 19.12
C GLY A 258 -4.07 -7.24 19.36
N THR A 259 -3.31 -7.16 20.45
CA THR A 259 -2.71 -5.91 20.94
C THR A 259 -1.26 -6.12 21.33
N VAL A 260 -0.39 -5.20 20.95
CA VAL A 260 0.92 -5.04 21.59
C VAL A 260 0.72 -4.17 22.82
N ARG A 261 1.33 -4.57 23.94
CA ARG A 261 1.23 -3.83 25.22
C ARG A 261 1.57 -2.36 25.00
N ASP A 262 0.73 -1.47 25.54
CA ASP A 262 0.91 -0.02 25.48
C ASP A 262 0.98 0.55 24.05
N GLN A 263 0.41 -0.16 23.06
CA GLN A 263 0.28 0.29 21.68
C GLN A 263 -1.16 0.17 21.17
N ARG A 264 -1.49 0.99 20.17
CA ARG A 264 -2.79 0.96 19.47
C ARG A 264 -2.57 1.14 17.99
N VAL A 265 -3.23 0.35 17.15
CA VAL A 265 -3.24 0.54 15.70
C VAL A 265 -4.60 1.09 15.27
N VAL A 266 -4.62 2.09 14.40
CA VAL A 266 -5.84 2.81 13.99
C VAL A 266 -5.88 3.12 12.50
N GLY A 267 -7.08 3.40 12.00
CA GLY A 267 -7.32 3.82 10.62
C GLY A 267 -7.01 2.71 9.62
N ALA A 268 -6.48 3.07 8.46
CA ALA A 268 -6.20 2.12 7.40
C ALA A 268 -5.17 1.05 7.80
N ALA A 269 -4.28 1.33 8.77
CA ALA A 269 -3.38 0.33 9.34
C ALA A 269 -4.10 -0.77 10.14
N ARG A 270 -5.34 -0.51 10.58
CA ARG A 270 -6.25 -1.48 11.21
C ARG A 270 -7.24 -2.11 10.21
N GLY A 271 -7.24 -1.67 8.95
CA GLY A 271 -8.20 -2.08 7.93
C GLY A 271 -9.47 -1.22 7.85
N THR A 272 -9.51 -0.07 8.53
CA THR A 272 -10.59 0.91 8.41
C THR A 272 -10.23 1.92 7.33
N TYR A 273 -10.90 1.92 6.18
CA TYR A 273 -10.52 2.73 5.02
C TYR A 273 -11.35 4.00 4.81
N ASP A 274 -12.49 4.15 5.49
CA ASP A 274 -13.28 5.37 5.42
C ASP A 274 -12.72 6.46 6.35
N LEU A 275 -12.84 7.73 5.92
CA LEU A 275 -12.30 8.88 6.64
C LEU A 275 -12.91 9.05 8.02
N ASP A 276 -14.23 8.91 8.14
CA ASP A 276 -14.95 9.07 9.41
C ASP A 276 -14.51 8.03 10.44
N GLY A 277 -14.34 6.78 10.00
CA GLY A 277 -13.79 5.67 10.77
C GLY A 277 -12.38 5.97 11.24
N CYS A 278 -11.49 6.39 10.34
CA CYS A 278 -10.11 6.76 10.67
C CYS A 278 -10.03 7.86 11.73
N LEU A 279 -10.81 8.94 11.56
CA LEU A 279 -10.88 10.06 12.52
C LEU A 279 -11.44 9.60 13.87
N ALA A 280 -12.49 8.78 13.85
CA ALA A 280 -13.10 8.24 15.07
C ALA A 280 -12.14 7.35 15.87
N GLU A 281 -11.43 6.46 15.19
CA GLU A 281 -10.44 5.58 15.80
C GLU A 281 -9.25 6.36 16.33
N GLY A 282 -8.68 7.28 15.53
CA GLY A 282 -7.57 8.13 15.94
C GLY A 282 -7.88 8.97 17.18
N ALA A 283 -9.03 9.63 17.21
CA ALA A 283 -9.46 10.43 18.36
C ALA A 283 -9.60 9.58 19.64
N ARG A 284 -10.18 8.38 19.53
CA ARG A 284 -10.34 7.45 20.67
C ARG A 284 -8.99 6.92 21.16
N ALA A 285 -8.10 6.55 20.23
CA ALA A 285 -6.80 6.00 20.58
C ALA A 285 -5.89 7.05 21.22
N GLY A 286 -5.88 8.29 20.70
CA GLY A 286 -5.14 9.41 21.28
C GLY A 286 -5.60 9.72 22.70
N ALA A 287 -6.91 9.83 22.94
CA ALA A 287 -7.45 10.08 24.29
C ALA A 287 -7.10 8.97 25.29
N ARG A 288 -7.17 7.70 24.86
CA ARG A 288 -6.78 6.56 25.69
C ARG A 288 -5.28 6.54 25.98
N ALA A 289 -4.44 6.75 24.95
CA ALA A 289 -3.00 6.81 25.12
C ALA A 289 -2.57 7.93 26.09
N ALA A 290 -3.20 9.11 26.02
CA ALA A 290 -2.96 10.17 26.99
C ALA A 290 -3.37 9.77 28.41
N THR A 291 -4.57 9.19 28.56
CA THR A 291 -5.10 8.75 29.87
C THR A 291 -4.20 7.69 30.50
N ASP A 292 -3.81 6.67 29.75
CA ASP A 292 -2.95 5.58 30.25
C ASP A 292 -1.52 6.05 30.53
N ALA A 293 -1.09 7.16 29.91
CA ALA A 293 0.18 7.81 30.23
C ALA A 293 0.12 8.71 31.49
N GLY A 294 -1.07 8.87 32.10
CA GLY A 294 -1.30 9.67 33.31
C GLY A 294 -1.96 11.04 33.07
N PHE A 295 -2.43 11.32 31.86
CA PHE A 295 -3.04 12.60 31.47
C PHE A 295 -4.51 12.39 31.06
N PRO A 296 -5.45 12.38 32.02
CA PRO A 296 -6.85 12.03 31.75
C PRO A 296 -7.51 13.05 30.81
N VAL A 297 -8.17 12.55 29.77
CA VAL A 297 -8.88 13.38 28.78
C VAL A 297 -10.39 13.34 29.08
N PRO A 298 -11.06 14.49 29.28
CA PRO A 298 -12.50 14.54 29.48
C PRO A 298 -13.24 13.92 28.29
N ARG A 299 -14.21 13.03 28.56
CA ARG A 299 -15.03 12.42 27.53
C ARG A 299 -15.88 13.48 26.83
N ARG A 300 -15.56 13.82 25.57
CA ARG A 300 -16.50 14.54 24.70
C ARG A 300 -17.69 13.62 24.37
N ARG A 301 -18.92 14.03 24.70
CA ARG A 301 -20.15 13.36 24.24
C ARG A 301 -20.22 13.46 22.71
N ARG A 302 -20.21 12.33 22.00
CA ARG A 302 -20.45 12.28 20.56
C ARG A 302 -21.95 12.15 20.27
N THR A 303 -22.46 12.99 19.39
CA THR A 303 -23.67 12.70 18.61
C THR A 303 -23.34 11.57 17.62
N ARG A 304 -24.20 10.56 17.57
CA ARG A 304 -23.99 9.31 16.83
C ARG A 304 -24.46 9.53 15.37
N ARG A 305 -23.57 9.44 14.39
CA ARG A 305 -23.93 9.12 12.99
C ARG A 305 -23.62 7.64 12.73
N GLY A 306 -24.52 6.99 12.01
CA GLY A 306 -24.52 5.54 11.80
C GLY A 306 -23.36 5.05 10.91
N PRO A 307 -23.00 3.75 10.98
CA PRO A 307 -21.91 3.19 10.21
C PRO A 307 -22.24 3.12 8.72
N GLN A 308 -21.29 3.49 7.85
CA GLN A 308 -21.27 3.09 6.45
C GLN A 308 -20.37 1.86 6.31
N ALA A 309 -20.89 0.80 5.70
CA ALA A 309 -20.22 -0.48 5.58
C ALA A 309 -19.18 -0.45 4.44
N ALA A 310 -17.91 -0.74 4.76
CA ALA A 310 -16.95 -1.20 3.75
C ALA A 310 -17.37 -2.61 3.29
N ARG A 311 -17.37 -2.87 1.98
CA ARG A 311 -17.81 -4.15 1.40
C ARG A 311 -16.79 -4.73 0.41
N ARG A 312 -16.68 -6.06 0.51
CA ARG A 312 -15.90 -7.07 -0.23
C ARG A 312 -15.05 -6.60 -1.41
N ALA A 313 -13.74 -6.73 -1.25
CA ALA A 313 -12.81 -6.85 -2.36
C ALA A 313 -12.81 -8.30 -2.91
N ARG A 314 -12.63 -8.49 -4.22
CA ARG A 314 -12.37 -9.82 -4.82
C ARG A 314 -10.87 -10.03 -4.98
N CYS A 315 -10.40 -11.24 -4.69
CA CYS A 315 -9.00 -11.64 -4.92
C CYS A 315 -8.80 -11.92 -6.41
N GLY A 316 -8.16 -10.99 -7.12
CA GLY A 316 -7.85 -11.13 -8.55
C GLY A 316 -6.42 -11.62 -8.78
N TRP A 317 -6.20 -12.93 -8.75
CA TRP A 317 -4.99 -13.54 -9.31
C TRP A 317 -5.31 -14.03 -10.71
N CYS A 318 -4.79 -13.35 -11.75
CA CYS A 318 -4.93 -13.83 -13.12
C CYS A 318 -3.90 -14.94 -13.36
N PRO A 319 -4.31 -16.21 -13.60
CA PRO A 319 -3.36 -17.23 -14.01
C PRO A 319 -2.76 -16.85 -15.38
N LEU A 320 -1.44 -16.88 -15.49
CA LEU A 320 -0.74 -16.69 -16.76
C LEU A 320 -1.12 -17.85 -17.70
N PRO A 321 -1.44 -17.60 -18.98
CA PRO A 321 -1.67 -18.68 -19.93
C PRO A 321 -0.36 -19.46 -20.13
N ARG A 322 -0.42 -20.78 -19.98
CA ARG A 322 0.68 -21.68 -20.36
C ARG A 322 0.88 -21.59 -21.86
N ALA A 323 2.04 -21.08 -22.29
CA ALA A 323 2.50 -21.22 -23.65
C ALA A 323 2.85 -22.71 -23.89
N GLY A 324 2.10 -23.37 -24.77
CA GLY A 324 2.47 -24.66 -25.35
C GLY A 324 2.39 -24.59 -26.87
N PRO A 325 3.31 -25.22 -27.62
CA PRO A 325 3.07 -25.47 -29.04
C PRO A 325 2.18 -26.71 -29.20
N ALA A 326 1.24 -26.61 -30.13
CA ALA A 326 0.36 -27.68 -30.54
C ALA A 326 1.12 -28.75 -31.36
N SER A 327 1.06 -30.00 -30.94
CA SER A 327 0.93 -31.19 -31.81
C SER A 327 0.89 -32.47 -30.97
N GLY A 328 -0.13 -33.30 -31.15
CA GLY A 328 -0.15 -34.68 -30.63
C GLY A 328 -1.56 -35.17 -30.29
N THR A 329 -2.04 -36.12 -31.09
CA THR A 329 -3.32 -36.85 -30.98
C THR A 329 -3.49 -37.62 -29.65
N PRO A 330 -4.73 -37.94 -29.24
CA PRO A 330 -5.01 -38.48 -27.91
C PRO A 330 -4.86 -40.00 -27.87
N THR A 331 -4.23 -40.52 -26.82
CA THR A 331 -4.45 -41.87 -26.33
C THR A 331 -4.96 -41.83 -24.90
N SER A 332 -6.08 -42.52 -24.71
CA SER A 332 -6.84 -42.69 -23.49
C SER A 332 -6.07 -43.47 -22.43
N SER A 333 -6.13 -43.00 -21.18
CA SER A 333 -6.18 -43.88 -20.01
C SER A 333 -6.92 -43.21 -18.85
N THR A 334 -8.06 -43.80 -18.53
CA THR A 334 -8.86 -43.61 -17.31
C THR A 334 -8.05 -44.01 -16.08
N CYS A 335 -8.15 -43.23 -15.00
CA CYS A 335 -7.99 -43.77 -13.66
C CYS A 335 -8.87 -43.01 -12.66
N SER A 336 -9.63 -43.79 -11.90
CA SER A 336 -10.81 -43.42 -11.12
C SER A 336 -10.53 -42.54 -9.89
N ALA A 337 -11.53 -41.73 -9.57
CA ALA A 337 -11.65 -40.98 -8.33
C ALA A 337 -11.88 -41.90 -7.13
N MET A 338 -11.19 -41.62 -6.01
CA MET A 338 -11.62 -42.03 -4.67
C MET A 338 -11.53 -40.81 -3.74
N SER A 339 -12.70 -40.41 -3.23
CA SER A 339 -12.89 -39.40 -2.20
C SER A 339 -12.37 -39.88 -0.84
N PRO A 340 -12.01 -38.98 0.09
CA PRO A 340 -12.06 -39.31 1.50
C PRO A 340 -13.02 -38.41 2.29
N SER A 341 -13.78 -39.05 3.19
CA SER A 341 -14.45 -38.43 4.34
C SER A 341 -13.80 -38.92 5.65
N PRO A 342 -14.05 -38.26 6.80
CA PRO A 342 -13.05 -38.03 7.85
C PRO A 342 -13.19 -38.93 9.09
N ALA A 343 -12.13 -39.08 9.89
CA ALA A 343 -12.21 -39.28 11.35
C ALA A 343 -10.83 -39.24 12.07
N SER A 344 -10.80 -38.47 13.16
CA SER A 344 -10.21 -38.72 14.49
C SER A 344 -8.73 -39.14 14.68
N GLY A 345 -8.09 -38.50 15.69
CA GLY A 345 -7.09 -39.15 16.56
C GLY A 345 -5.79 -38.37 16.77
N GLY A 346 -5.46 -38.06 18.03
CA GLY A 346 -4.29 -37.29 18.48
C GLY A 346 -2.91 -37.99 18.36
N PRO A 347 -1.85 -37.39 18.92
CA PRO A 347 -0.48 -37.43 18.37
C PRO A 347 0.41 -38.54 18.94
N PRO A 348 1.62 -38.74 18.37
CA PRO A 348 2.79 -38.39 19.18
C PRO A 348 3.98 -37.76 18.42
N ALA A 349 4.82 -37.10 19.22
CA ALA A 349 6.08 -36.45 18.87
C ALA A 349 7.13 -37.35 18.20
N ARG A 350 8.01 -36.75 17.38
CA ARG A 350 9.36 -37.29 17.13
C ARG A 350 10.35 -36.18 16.74
N ALA A 351 11.53 -36.29 17.36
CA ALA A 351 12.67 -35.40 17.28
C ALA A 351 13.34 -35.39 15.89
N CYS A 352 13.83 -34.22 15.47
CA CYS A 352 14.77 -34.09 14.36
C CYS A 352 16.20 -34.01 14.92
N ALA A 353 17.00 -35.03 14.63
CA ALA A 353 18.45 -34.99 14.75
C ALA A 353 19.05 -34.57 13.40
N VAL A 354 20.00 -33.64 13.48
CA VAL A 354 20.83 -33.15 12.38
C VAL A 354 22.03 -34.06 12.23
N SER A 355 22.32 -34.55 11.02
CA SER A 355 23.61 -35.17 10.71
C SER A 355 24.20 -34.58 9.44
N SER A 356 25.38 -33.99 9.63
CA SER A 356 26.34 -33.53 8.63
C SER A 356 27.29 -34.67 8.27
N THR A 357 27.63 -34.83 7.00
CA THR A 357 28.84 -35.56 6.58
C THR A 357 29.58 -34.78 5.50
N SER A 358 30.84 -34.50 5.82
CA SER A 358 31.87 -33.95 4.94
C SER A 358 32.55 -35.06 4.14
N SER A 359 32.96 -34.79 2.90
CA SER A 359 34.20 -35.34 2.35
C SER A 359 34.75 -34.36 1.30
N ALA A 360 36.07 -34.17 1.35
CA ALA A 360 36.77 -33.07 0.70
C ALA A 360 37.78 -33.58 -0.35
N THR A 361 37.63 -33.07 -1.59
CA THR A 361 38.65 -32.57 -2.56
C THR A 361 39.81 -33.45 -3.08
N PRO A 362 40.61 -33.02 -4.11
CA PRO A 362 40.43 -31.90 -5.06
C PRO A 362 40.80 -32.21 -6.54
N ARG A 363 40.41 -31.32 -7.47
CA ARG A 363 41.19 -31.04 -8.70
C ARG A 363 41.18 -29.55 -9.04
N SER A 364 42.30 -29.12 -9.61
CA SER A 364 42.88 -27.79 -9.67
C SER A 364 42.16 -26.75 -10.52
N ALA A 365 42.11 -25.51 -10.04
CA ALA A 365 41.84 -24.31 -10.85
C ALA A 365 42.98 -23.31 -10.69
N ARG A 366 43.61 -22.96 -11.82
CA ARG A 366 44.69 -21.96 -11.94
C ARG A 366 44.15 -20.57 -11.59
N ARG A 367 44.80 -19.89 -10.64
CA ARG A 367 44.69 -18.44 -10.42
C ARG A 367 45.91 -17.76 -11.05
N THR A 368 45.68 -16.92 -12.04
CA THR A 368 46.65 -15.95 -12.54
C THR A 368 46.65 -14.73 -11.64
N THR A 369 47.74 -14.55 -10.89
CA THR A 369 48.09 -13.33 -10.17
C THR A 369 48.62 -12.29 -11.16
N ARG A 370 48.05 -11.08 -11.15
CA ARG A 370 48.58 -9.92 -11.87
C ARG A 370 49.28 -9.02 -10.85
N ALA A 371 50.60 -8.87 -11.00
CA ALA A 371 51.48 -8.10 -10.13
C ALA A 371 51.29 -6.58 -10.33
N ARG A 372 51.37 -5.83 -9.21
CA ARG A 372 51.58 -4.37 -9.17
C ARG A 372 53.09 -4.07 -9.25
N PRO A 373 53.54 -3.04 -10.00
CA PRO A 373 54.90 -2.52 -9.87
C PRO A 373 54.98 -1.37 -8.84
N PRO A 374 56.19 -1.03 -8.35
CA PRO A 374 56.39 -0.23 -7.14
C PRO A 374 56.39 1.29 -7.37
N ALA A 375 56.24 2.00 -6.25
CA ALA A 375 56.24 3.45 -6.11
C ALA A 375 57.58 4.10 -6.49
N SER A 376 57.51 5.28 -7.10
CA SER A 376 58.60 6.26 -7.15
C SER A 376 58.19 7.54 -6.43
N THR A 377 59.13 8.01 -5.63
CA THR A 377 59.18 9.26 -4.87
C THR A 377 59.34 10.47 -5.79
N ARG A 378 58.68 11.58 -5.46
CA ARG A 378 59.26 12.94 -5.58
C ARG A 378 58.50 13.94 -4.71
N SER A 379 59.24 14.48 -3.75
CA SER A 379 59.03 15.73 -3.03
C SER A 379 59.33 16.93 -3.93
N VAL A 380 58.51 17.98 -3.86
CA VAL A 380 58.78 19.32 -3.27
C VAL A 380 57.45 19.86 -2.80
#